data_AF-A0A6B9Y8U6-F1
#
_entry.id   AF-A0A6B9Y8U6-F1
#
_cell.length_a   1.000
_cell.length_b   1.000
_cell.length_c   1.000
_cell.angle_alpha   90.00
_cell.angle_beta   90.00
_cell.angle_gamma   90.00
#
_symmetry.space_group_name_H-M   'P 1'
#
loop_
_entity.id
_entity.type
_entity.pdbx_description
1 polymer ?
#
loop_
_entity_poly.entity_id
_entity_poly.type
_entity_poly.pdbx_seq_one_letter_code
_entity_poly.pdbx_strand_id
1 'polypeptide(L)'
;MSKWLHSGRRRDVCALLYEAGSLREQQLKNRLTSHYDERIDPQSFHAMLTALAESGHVESRTEGIADVYRLTDAGENALIDHYDWLSERIEGGSERIEGGSEDGA
;
A
#
# COMPACT_ATOMS: atom_id res chain seq x y z
N MET A 1 7.92 -13.55 -3.57
CA MET A 1 7.40 -12.19 -3.82
C MET A 1 6.44 -12.23 -5.00
N SER A 2 5.14 -12.23 -4.73
CA SER A 2 4.12 -12.13 -5.78
C SER A 2 4.31 -10.80 -6.53
N LYS A 3 4.24 -10.82 -7.86
CA LYS A 3 4.62 -9.69 -8.72
C LYS A 3 3.65 -8.48 -8.68
N TRP A 4 2.86 -8.29 -7.62
CA TRP A 4 1.68 -7.41 -7.70
C TRP A 4 1.82 -6.05 -7.02
N LEU A 5 2.68 -5.93 -6.01
CA LEU A 5 2.98 -4.66 -5.32
C LEU A 5 3.97 -3.75 -6.06
N HIS A 6 4.17 -3.91 -7.37
CA HIS A 6 5.09 -3.08 -8.15
C HIS A 6 4.65 -1.61 -8.23
N SER A 7 3.35 -1.33 -8.13
CA SER A 7 2.83 0.04 -8.06
C SER A 7 2.88 0.58 -6.62
N GLY A 8 3.56 1.71 -6.41
CA GLY A 8 3.60 2.39 -5.09
C GLY A 8 2.20 2.69 -4.57
N ARG A 9 1.32 3.23 -5.41
CA ARG A 9 -0.07 3.51 -5.03
C ARG A 9 -0.85 2.28 -4.57
N ARG A 10 -0.62 1.11 -5.17
CA ARG A 10 -1.28 -0.14 -4.73
C ARG A 10 -0.80 -0.55 -3.34
N ARG A 11 0.51 -0.45 -3.08
CA ARG A 11 1.08 -0.69 -1.75
C ARG A 11 0.48 0.24 -0.71
N ASP A 12 0.35 1.51 -1.04
CA ASP A 12 -0.16 2.52 -0.11
C ASP A 12 -1.66 2.34 0.17
N VAL A 13 -2.44 1.91 -0.81
CA VAL A 13 -3.83 1.47 -0.57
C VAL A 13 -3.89 0.26 0.37
N CYS A 14 -3.05 -0.76 0.15
CA CYS A 14 -2.98 -1.91 1.04
C CYS A 14 -2.61 -1.48 2.47
N ALA A 15 -1.65 -0.56 2.65
CA ALA A 15 -1.27 -0.03 3.96
C ALA A 15 -2.42 0.71 4.65
N LEU A 16 -3.17 1.54 3.92
CA LEU A 16 -4.35 2.24 4.47
C LEU A 16 -5.46 1.26 4.89
N LEU A 17 -5.64 0.17 4.13
CA LEU A 17 -6.59 -0.88 4.48
C LEU A 17 -6.14 -1.70 5.68
N TYR A 18 -4.85 -2.02 5.78
CA TYR A 18 -4.25 -2.70 6.92
C TYR A 18 -4.46 -1.91 8.21
N GLU A 19 -4.17 -0.60 8.19
CA GLU A 19 -4.37 0.30 9.33
C GLU A 19 -5.84 0.37 9.78
N ALA A 20 -6.76 0.53 8.83
CA ALA A 20 -8.17 0.80 9.12
C ALA A 20 -9.03 -0.47 9.25
N GLY A 21 -8.52 -1.63 8.86
CA GLY A 21 -9.27 -2.88 8.70
C GLY A 21 -10.19 -2.89 7.48
N SER A 22 -11.00 -1.85 7.29
CA SER A 22 -11.83 -1.67 6.09
C SER A 22 -12.18 -0.21 5.86
N LEU A 23 -12.34 0.18 4.60
CA LEU A 23 -12.68 1.56 4.21
C LEU A 23 -13.61 1.59 3.01
N ARG A 24 -14.48 2.61 2.96
CA ARG A 24 -15.25 2.93 1.74
C ARG A 24 -14.31 3.46 0.65
N GLU A 25 -14.67 3.24 -0.61
CA GLU A 25 -13.91 3.73 -1.77
C GLU A 25 -13.51 5.21 -1.63
N GLN A 26 -14.48 6.07 -1.31
CA GLN A 26 -14.25 7.50 -1.18
C GLN A 26 -13.30 7.85 -0.03
N GLN A 27 -13.32 7.09 1.07
CA GLN A 27 -12.42 7.31 2.20
C GLN A 27 -10.99 6.96 1.82
N LEU A 28 -10.78 5.82 1.15
CA LEU A 28 -9.47 5.42 0.61
C LEU A 28 -8.93 6.50 -0.34
N LYS A 29 -9.76 6.92 -1.30
CA LYS A 29 -9.38 7.94 -2.28
C LYS A 29 -8.95 9.24 -1.61
N ASN A 30 -9.71 9.70 -0.62
CA ASN A 30 -9.43 10.93 0.11
C ASN A 30 -8.11 10.82 0.88
N ARG A 31 -7.90 9.73 1.64
CA ARG A 31 -6.65 9.50 2.36
C ARG A 31 -5.44 9.48 1.43
N LEU A 32 -5.55 8.80 0.29
CA LEU A 32 -4.47 8.69 -0.68
C LEU A 32 -4.18 10.05 -1.37
N THR A 33 -5.23 10.78 -1.76
CA THR A 33 -5.12 12.13 -2.34
C THR A 33 -4.47 13.10 -1.35
N SER A 34 -4.86 13.05 -0.08
CA SER A 34 -4.27 13.87 0.99
C SER A 34 -2.81 13.49 1.28
N HIS A 35 -2.46 12.21 1.21
CA HIS A 35 -1.09 11.75 1.43
C HIS A 35 -0.13 12.29 0.34
N TYR A 36 -0.57 12.29 -0.91
CA TYR A 36 0.26 12.74 -2.04
C TYR A 36 0.11 14.22 -2.38
N ASP A 37 -0.83 14.92 -1.74
CA ASP A 37 -1.26 16.28 -2.13
C ASP A 37 -1.58 16.38 -3.64
N GLU A 38 -2.17 15.31 -4.20
CA GLU A 38 -2.39 15.16 -5.64
C GLU A 38 -3.78 14.57 -5.93
N ARG A 39 -4.53 15.22 -6.80
CA ARG A 39 -5.83 14.72 -7.25
C ARG A 39 -5.67 13.42 -8.03
N ILE A 40 -6.40 12.40 -7.60
CA ILE A 40 -6.51 11.13 -8.32
C ILE A 40 -7.80 11.12 -9.14
N ASP A 41 -7.68 10.81 -10.44
CA ASP A 41 -8.80 10.59 -11.34
C ASP A 41 -9.71 9.45 -10.79
N PRO A 42 -11.04 9.65 -10.67
CA PRO A 42 -11.95 8.64 -10.16
C PRO A 42 -11.88 7.29 -10.90
N GLN A 43 -11.82 7.31 -12.24
CA GLN A 43 -11.83 6.08 -13.03
C GLN A 43 -10.54 5.28 -12.82
N SER A 44 -9.41 5.98 -12.80
CA SER A 44 -8.10 5.39 -12.54
C SER A 44 -8.01 4.81 -11.13
N PHE A 45 -8.60 5.48 -10.14
CA PHE A 45 -8.66 4.97 -8.76
C PHE A 45 -9.51 3.70 -8.66
N HIS A 46 -10.71 3.72 -9.24
CA HIS A 46 -11.61 2.58 -9.24
C HIS A 46 -10.97 1.37 -9.95
N ALA A 47 -10.38 1.57 -11.14
CA ALA A 47 -9.69 0.52 -11.87
C ALA A 47 -8.52 -0.10 -11.08
N MET A 48 -7.83 0.69 -10.26
CA MET A 48 -6.79 0.18 -9.37
C MET A 48 -7.37 -0.73 -8.27
N LEU A 49 -8.50 -0.36 -7.66
CA LEU A 49 -9.17 -1.21 -6.66
C LEU A 49 -9.71 -2.49 -7.29
N THR A 50 -10.31 -2.41 -8.49
CA THR A 50 -10.73 -3.59 -9.25
C THR A 50 -9.56 -4.53 -9.49
N ALA A 51 -8.39 -4.02 -9.92
CA ALA A 51 -7.22 -4.86 -10.14
C ALA A 51 -6.68 -5.51 -8.85
N LEU A 52 -6.78 -4.83 -7.71
CA LEU A 52 -6.43 -5.41 -6.40
C LEU A 52 -7.42 -6.51 -5.99
N ALA A 53 -8.70 -6.33 -6.30
CA ALA A 53 -9.73 -7.32 -6.05
C ALA A 53 -9.60 -8.55 -6.95
N GLU A 54 -9.40 -8.35 -8.26
CA GLU A 54 -9.21 -9.42 -9.24
C GLU A 54 -7.95 -10.25 -8.96
N SER A 55 -6.91 -9.63 -8.39
CA SER A 55 -5.69 -10.33 -7.97
C SER A 55 -5.79 -10.97 -6.59
N GLY A 56 -6.93 -10.82 -5.90
CA GLY A 56 -7.22 -11.47 -4.61
C GLY A 56 -6.55 -10.85 -3.39
N HIS A 57 -5.97 -9.65 -3.50
CA HIS A 57 -5.31 -8.97 -2.38
C HIS A 57 -6.29 -8.12 -1.54
N VAL A 58 -7.37 -7.68 -2.18
CA VAL A 58 -8.45 -6.93 -1.55
C VAL A 58 -9.74 -7.66 -1.86
N GLU A 59 -10.71 -7.59 -0.95
CA GLU A 59 -12.09 -7.95 -1.28
C GLU A 59 -12.98 -6.72 -1.15
N SER A 60 -14.03 -6.68 -1.96
CA SER A 60 -15.04 -5.64 -1.91
C SER A 60 -16.39 -6.20 -1.49
N ARG A 61 -17.13 -5.40 -0.73
CA ARG A 61 -18.53 -5.63 -0.39
C ARG A 61 -19.29 -4.32 -0.57
N THR A 62 -20.43 -4.39 -1.23
CA THR A 62 -21.34 -3.23 -1.32
C THR A 62 -22.16 -3.12 -0.04
N GLU A 63 -22.05 -1.98 0.64
CA GLU A 63 -22.84 -1.60 1.81
C GLU A 63 -23.71 -0.38 1.49
N GLY A 64 -24.98 -0.63 1.18
CA GLY A 64 -25.91 0.41 0.73
C GLY A 64 -25.50 0.96 -0.63
N ILE A 65 -25.06 2.23 -0.66
CA ILE A 65 -24.63 2.92 -1.89
C ILE A 65 -23.11 2.98 -2.06
N ALA A 66 -22.35 2.38 -1.14
CA ALA A 66 -20.90 2.50 -1.12
C ALA A 66 -20.24 1.12 -1.15
N ASP A 67 -19.19 0.99 -1.94
CA ASP A 67 -18.31 -0.17 -1.87
C ASP A 67 -17.30 0.01 -0.72
N VAL A 68 -17.22 -1.02 0.11
CA VAL A 68 -16.28 -1.16 1.22
C VAL A 68 -15.24 -2.19 0.83
N TYR A 69 -13.98 -1.84 1.05
CA TYR A 69 -12.83 -2.67 0.72
C TYR A 69 -12.09 -3.04 1.99
N ARG A 70 -11.54 -4.25 2.03
CA ARG A 70 -10.61 -4.71 3.08
C ARG A 70 -9.54 -5.61 2.48
N LEU A 71 -8.41 -5.75 3.17
CA LEU A 71 -7.42 -6.75 2.81
C LEU A 71 -7.98 -8.16 2.98
N THR A 72 -7.60 -9.04 2.07
CA THR A 72 -7.67 -10.48 2.31
C THR A 72 -6.43 -10.92 3.10
N ASP A 73 -6.46 -12.11 3.68
CA ASP A 73 -5.27 -12.71 4.32
C ASP A 73 -4.07 -12.76 3.35
N ALA A 74 -4.32 -13.02 2.06
CA ALA A 74 -3.29 -13.03 1.04
C ALA A 74 -2.71 -11.63 0.79
N GLY A 75 -3.56 -10.59 0.79
CA GLY A 75 -3.13 -9.21 0.65
C GLY A 75 -2.35 -8.69 1.85
N GLU A 76 -2.77 -9.08 3.05
CA GLU A 76 -2.08 -8.76 4.31
C GLU A 76 -0.69 -9.37 4.35
N ASN A 77 -0.57 -10.69 4.10
CA ASN A 77 0.73 -11.35 4.04
C ASN A 77 1.63 -10.72 2.97
N ALA A 78 1.10 -10.42 1.79
CA ALA A 78 1.88 -9.79 0.72
C ALA A 78 2.38 -8.38 1.09
N LEU A 79 1.58 -7.61 1.83
CA LEU A 79 1.97 -6.28 2.32
C LEU A 79 3.10 -6.39 3.35
N ILE A 80 2.96 -7.28 4.33
CA ILE A 80 3.93 -7.50 5.40
C ILE A 80 5.26 -8.00 4.81
N ASP A 81 5.21 -9.02 3.94
CA ASP A 81 6.40 -9.54 3.23
C ASP A 81 7.15 -8.42 2.49
N HIS A 82 6.41 -7.52 1.83
CA HIS A 82 7.00 -6.40 1.12
C HIS A 82 7.59 -5.36 2.08
N TYR A 83 6.92 -5.09 3.20
CA TYR A 83 7.41 -4.16 4.21
C TYR A 83 8.70 -4.67 4.84
N ASP A 84 8.76 -5.94 5.24
CA ASP A 84 9.96 -6.54 5.84
C ASP A 84 11.15 -6.44 4.88
N TRP A 85 10.96 -6.84 3.62
CA TRP A 85 11.99 -6.70 2.58
C TRP A 85 12.44 -5.25 2.35
N LEU A 86 11.51 -4.29 2.38
CA LEU A 86 11.83 -2.88 2.17
C LEU A 86 12.61 -2.31 3.37
N SER A 87 12.18 -2.64 4.58
CA SER A 87 12.79 -2.19 5.84
C SER A 87 14.21 -2.72 5.97
N GLU A 88 14.45 -4.00 5.72
CA GLU A 88 15.79 -4.61 5.71
C GLU A 88 16.78 -3.84 4.80
N ARG A 89 16.31 -3.38 3.63
CA ARG A 89 17.14 -2.63 2.68
C ARG A 89 17.42 -1.20 3.13
N ILE A 90 16.45 -0.57 3.78
CA ILE A 90 16.61 0.79 4.31
C ILE A 90 17.54 0.76 5.52
N GLU A 91 17.34 -0.17 6.44
CA GLU A 91 18.14 -0.37 7.64
C GLU A 91 19.58 -0.74 7.28
N GLY A 92 19.79 -1.75 6.42
CA GLY A 92 21.13 -2.08 5.93
C GLY A 92 21.78 -0.98 5.09
N GLY A 93 20.98 -0.05 4.56
CA GLY A 93 21.46 1.18 3.94
C GLY A 93 21.93 2.23 4.95
N SER A 94 21.24 2.36 6.08
CA SER A 94 21.57 3.26 7.19
C SER A 94 22.90 2.88 7.84
N GLU A 95 23.16 1.58 8.04
CA GLU A 95 24.42 1.09 8.59
C GLU A 95 25.65 1.48 7.74
N ARG A 96 25.48 1.66 6.42
CA ARG A 96 26.56 2.15 5.54
C ARG A 96 26.90 3.63 5.75
N ILE A 97 25.94 4.43 6.22
CA ILE A 97 26.14 5.87 6.46
C ILE A 97 26.86 6.06 7.81
N GLU A 98 26.53 5.24 8.81
CA GLU A 98 27.13 5.33 10.15
C GLU A 98 28.57 4.79 10.20
N GLY A 99 28.91 3.75 9.42
CA GLY A 99 30.27 3.18 9.36
C GLY A 99 31.27 3.92 8.45
N GLY A 100 30.86 5.01 7.80
CA GLY A 100 31.68 5.77 6.84
C GLY A 100 32.37 7.01 7.41
N SER A 101 32.25 7.28 8.71
CA SER A 101 32.74 8.52 9.34
C SER A 101 34.04 8.37 10.14
N GLU A 102 34.65 7.19 10.17
CA GLU A 102 35.96 6.93 10.79
C GLU A 102 37.00 6.57 9.73
N ASP A 103 37.42 7.53 8.90
CA ASP A 103 38.74 7.54 8.27
C ASP A 103 38.95 8.89 7.54
N GLY A 104 39.52 9.84 8.28
CA GLY A 104 39.81 11.18 7.77
C GLY A 104 40.56 12.03 8.79
N ALA A 105 41.65 11.49 9.34
CA ALA A 105 42.68 12.22 10.09
C ALA A 105 43.94 12.37 9.23
#